data_AF-A0A350AVR8-F1
#
_entry.id   AF-A0A350AVR8-F1
#
_cell.length_a   1.000
_cell.length_b   1.000
_cell.length_c   1.000
_cell.angle_alpha   90.00
_cell.angle_beta   90.00
_cell.angle_gamma   90.00
#
_symmetry.space_group_name_H-M   'P 1'
#
loop_
_entity.id
_entity.type
_entity.pdbx_description
1 polymer ?
#
loop_
_entity_poly.entity_id
_entity_poly.type
_entity_poly.pdbx_seq_one_letter_code
_entity_poly.pdbx_strand_id
1 'polypeptide(L)'
;MSKKSPTSICFDLWPDRDKRLWSAAISNGDFLDPAGAASHWAAATKTQVQKGYGKWIFHLDAENLLSCAKTSKPSSRVNENSLRSFITRLEAQGLASQTIASRLTDLTEAIRVMEPSADLTLLKKISSNMQLRASPSRKKNSRIKPPHEIWQACLCFMRELIISSATPHMVQSSRYRDALALGLLALRPLRRRNSSNLILGQHLTLEHGIWHCVIPGEETKDGEAIAFTLPQNHAFMHVFNRYLTTERQVLLKQPLLNLEAVPSLRGPLWLTNRCKIMSDHAFYYAIVRISTELLGAPINPHLLRDCAASAISSEAPENILAASRILGHSNLTTTLSHYEQSSMLAAGANLMTTIHEIQTIEPIAEKSETDRLPFHHFKDVM
;
A
#
# COMPACT_ATOMS: atom_id res chain seq x y z
N MET A 1 -18.09 10.77 -26.18
CA MET A 1 -17.77 10.57 -24.74
C MET A 1 -19.08 10.46 -23.98
N SER A 2 -19.45 9.27 -23.50
CA SER A 2 -20.63 9.11 -22.65
C SER A 2 -20.41 9.94 -21.38
N LYS A 3 -21.25 10.96 -21.12
CA LYS A 3 -21.23 11.70 -19.86
C LYS A 3 -21.47 10.67 -18.75
N LYS A 4 -20.43 10.32 -17.98
CA LYS A 4 -20.58 9.45 -16.83
C LYS A 4 -21.65 10.06 -15.93
N SER A 5 -22.74 9.33 -15.70
CA SER A 5 -23.79 9.76 -14.79
C SER A 5 -23.16 10.07 -13.42
N PRO A 6 -23.57 11.17 -12.75
CA PRO A 6 -23.07 11.48 -11.42
C PRO A 6 -23.36 10.31 -10.48
N THR A 7 -22.46 10.07 -9.53
CA THR A 7 -22.61 9.00 -8.51
C THR A 7 -22.47 9.54 -7.08
N SER A 8 -22.54 10.86 -6.93
CA SER A 8 -22.35 11.62 -5.68
C SER A 8 -22.86 13.05 -5.88
N ILE A 9 -23.38 13.67 -4.81
CA ILE A 9 -23.76 15.08 -4.77
C ILE A 9 -22.63 15.87 -4.12
N CYS A 10 -22.19 16.96 -4.76
CA CYS A 10 -21.17 17.86 -4.21
C CYS A 10 -21.70 18.61 -2.98
N PHE A 11 -20.79 19.05 -2.12
CA PHE A 11 -21.13 19.68 -0.85
C PHE A 11 -22.10 20.86 -0.98
N ASP A 12 -21.93 21.70 -2.00
CA ASP A 12 -22.76 22.89 -2.21
C ASP A 12 -24.24 22.55 -2.46
N LEU A 13 -24.50 21.37 -3.02
CA LEU A 13 -25.83 20.85 -3.36
C LEU A 13 -26.43 19.96 -2.26
N TRP A 14 -25.76 19.81 -1.11
CA TRP A 14 -26.35 19.12 0.04
C TRP A 14 -27.53 19.91 0.62
N PRO A 15 -28.47 19.24 1.32
CA PRO A 15 -29.47 19.93 2.12
C PRO A 15 -28.81 20.95 3.08
N ASP A 16 -29.42 22.13 3.22
CA ASP A 16 -28.83 23.23 4.01
C ASP A 16 -28.55 22.85 5.46
N ARG A 17 -29.39 21.99 6.04
CA ARG A 17 -29.18 21.44 7.37
C ARG A 17 -27.87 20.67 7.44
N ASP A 18 -27.65 19.76 6.50
CA ASP A 18 -26.48 18.88 6.46
C ASP A 18 -25.20 19.70 6.22
N LYS A 19 -25.27 20.71 5.34
CA LYS A 19 -24.14 21.66 5.12
C LYS A 19 -23.74 22.35 6.41
N ARG A 20 -24.71 22.87 7.18
CA ARG A 20 -24.47 23.52 8.46
C ARG A 20 -23.87 22.56 9.48
N LEU A 21 -24.44 21.36 9.64
CA LEU A 21 -23.95 20.37 10.60
C LEU A 21 -22.54 19.88 10.26
N TRP A 22 -22.25 19.63 8.98
CA TRP A 22 -20.91 19.23 8.54
C TRP A 22 -19.88 20.35 8.77
N SER A 23 -20.24 21.60 8.43
CA SER A 23 -19.36 22.76 8.63
C SER A 23 -19.05 22.99 10.10
N ALA A 24 -20.06 22.89 10.97
CA ALA A 24 -19.89 22.96 12.42
C ALA A 24 -18.99 21.82 12.93
N ALA A 25 -19.19 20.60 12.44
CA ALA A 25 -18.41 19.44 12.87
C ALA A 25 -16.92 19.57 12.56
N ILE A 26 -16.54 20.18 11.43
CA ILE A 26 -15.13 20.31 11.02
C ILE A 26 -14.46 21.62 11.49
N SER A 27 -15.21 22.52 12.11
CA SER A 27 -14.73 23.81 12.62
C SER A 27 -13.75 23.62 13.77
N ASN A 28 -12.65 24.39 13.79
CA ASN A 28 -11.62 24.30 14.83
C ASN A 28 -12.07 24.89 16.17
N GLY A 29 -13.28 25.46 16.26
CA GLY A 29 -13.72 26.24 17.40
C GLY A 29 -13.06 27.61 17.46
N ASP A 30 -13.53 28.46 18.34
CA ASP A 30 -12.91 29.74 18.67
C ASP A 30 -12.94 29.99 20.19
N PHE A 31 -12.69 31.23 20.63
CA PHE A 31 -12.67 31.57 22.05
C PHE A 31 -14.03 31.33 22.75
N LEU A 32 -15.15 31.44 22.03
CA LEU A 32 -16.51 31.33 22.57
C LEU A 32 -17.17 30.00 22.21
N ASP A 33 -16.80 29.41 21.07
CA ASP A 33 -17.41 28.20 20.55
C ASP A 33 -16.46 26.99 20.63
N PRO A 34 -16.92 25.84 21.16
CA PRO A 34 -16.11 24.64 21.22
C PRO A 34 -15.75 24.12 19.83
N ALA A 35 -14.59 23.48 19.71
CA ALA A 35 -14.19 22.80 18.49
C ALA A 35 -15.19 21.70 18.10
N GLY A 36 -15.47 21.60 16.80
CA GLY A 36 -16.35 20.57 16.27
C GLY A 36 -15.78 19.16 16.47
N ALA A 37 -16.67 18.16 16.47
CA ALA A 37 -16.32 16.75 16.72
C ALA A 37 -15.31 16.15 15.72
N ALA A 38 -15.12 16.78 14.56
CA ALA A 38 -14.19 16.39 13.50
C ALA A 38 -13.09 17.44 13.25
N SER A 39 -12.95 18.45 14.12
CA SER A 39 -11.92 19.51 14.02
C SER A 39 -10.51 18.95 13.84
N HIS A 40 -10.16 18.01 14.71
CA HIS A 40 -8.88 17.30 14.79
C HIS A 40 -8.60 16.34 13.61
N TRP A 41 -9.59 16.08 12.74
CA TRP A 41 -9.36 15.19 11.60
C TRP A 41 -8.40 15.81 10.58
N ALA A 42 -7.50 14.98 10.05
CA ALA A 42 -6.69 15.36 8.90
C ALA A 42 -7.59 15.76 7.70
N ALA A 43 -7.14 16.71 6.89
CA ALA A 43 -7.87 17.20 5.73
C ALA A 43 -8.29 16.08 4.74
N ALA A 44 -7.46 15.04 4.61
CA ALA A 44 -7.77 13.87 3.79
C ALA A 44 -8.96 13.07 4.34
N THR A 45 -9.05 12.90 5.67
CA THR A 45 -10.18 12.23 6.33
C THR A 45 -11.46 13.03 6.17
N LYS A 46 -11.41 14.36 6.40
CA LYS A 46 -12.54 15.28 6.14
C LYS A 46 -13.06 15.11 4.69
N THR A 47 -12.15 15.13 3.71
CA THR A 47 -12.50 14.96 2.29
C THR A 47 -13.09 13.58 1.99
N GLN A 48 -12.55 12.51 2.57
CA GLN A 48 -13.05 11.14 2.37
C GLN A 48 -14.48 10.99 2.89
N VAL A 49 -14.71 11.38 4.14
CA VAL A 49 -16.01 11.26 4.80
C VAL A 49 -17.05 12.14 4.09
N GLN A 50 -16.68 13.37 3.70
CA GLN A 50 -17.53 14.24 2.90
C GLN A 50 -17.93 13.56 1.58
N LYS A 51 -16.99 12.99 0.83
CA LYS A 51 -17.31 12.26 -0.43
C LYS A 51 -18.19 11.04 -0.19
N GLY A 52 -17.96 10.31 0.90
CA GLY A 52 -18.79 9.18 1.31
C GLY A 52 -20.24 9.60 1.58
N TYR A 53 -20.44 10.65 2.36
CA TYR A 53 -21.75 11.21 2.63
C TYR A 53 -22.44 11.76 1.38
N GLY A 54 -21.69 12.42 0.49
CA GLY A 54 -22.24 12.89 -0.79
C GLY A 54 -22.78 11.75 -1.68
N LYS A 55 -22.23 10.53 -1.58
CA LYS A 55 -22.80 9.34 -2.26
C LYS A 55 -24.12 8.88 -1.64
N TRP A 56 -24.24 9.01 -0.32
CA TRP A 56 -25.49 8.74 0.40
C TRP A 56 -26.59 9.74 0.02
N ILE A 57 -26.28 11.03 -0.02
CA ILE A 57 -27.23 12.05 -0.48
C ILE A 57 -27.66 11.80 -1.93
N PHE A 58 -26.72 11.45 -2.82
CA PHE A 58 -27.05 11.05 -4.18
C PHE A 58 -28.01 9.85 -4.24
N HIS A 59 -27.82 8.85 -3.38
CA HIS A 59 -28.73 7.72 -3.31
C HIS A 59 -30.13 8.14 -2.88
N LEU A 60 -30.25 8.93 -1.80
CA LEU A 60 -31.54 9.41 -1.32
C LEU A 60 -32.29 10.24 -2.37
N ASP A 61 -31.56 11.08 -3.12
CA ASP A 61 -32.12 11.88 -4.20
C ASP A 61 -32.64 10.98 -5.34
N ALA A 62 -31.83 9.99 -5.75
CA ALA A 62 -32.18 9.06 -6.82
C ALA A 62 -33.38 8.14 -6.49
N GLU A 63 -33.64 7.86 -5.21
CA GLU A 63 -34.82 7.12 -4.76
C GLU A 63 -36.03 8.02 -4.46
N ASN A 64 -35.94 9.34 -4.72
CA ASN A 64 -36.92 10.35 -4.32
C ASN A 64 -37.21 10.37 -2.81
N LEU A 65 -36.30 9.84 -1.98
CA LEU A 65 -36.41 9.85 -0.52
C LEU A 65 -35.95 11.19 0.05
N LEU A 66 -35.12 11.93 -0.68
CA LEU A 66 -34.58 13.21 -0.22
C LEU A 66 -35.65 14.30 -0.18
N SER A 67 -36.59 14.35 -1.13
CA SER A 67 -37.64 15.38 -1.21
C SER A 67 -38.50 15.44 0.06
N CYS A 68 -38.90 14.28 0.59
CA CYS A 68 -39.65 14.15 1.83
C CYS A 68 -38.79 14.33 3.10
N ALA A 69 -37.47 14.18 2.98
CA ALA A 69 -36.54 14.13 4.12
C ALA A 69 -35.59 15.33 4.22
N LYS A 70 -35.70 16.35 3.35
CA LYS A 70 -34.81 17.53 3.35
C LYS A 70 -34.74 18.24 4.72
N THR A 71 -35.84 18.25 5.45
CA THR A 71 -35.94 18.91 6.77
C THR A 71 -35.64 17.96 7.93
N SER A 72 -35.68 16.64 7.70
CA SER A 72 -35.39 15.65 8.75
C SER A 72 -33.90 15.64 9.11
N LYS A 73 -33.61 15.14 10.31
CA LYS A 73 -32.24 14.94 10.78
C LYS A 73 -31.53 13.93 9.87
N PRO A 74 -30.26 14.15 9.46
CA PRO A 74 -29.43 13.13 8.81
C PRO A 74 -29.60 11.70 9.35
N SER A 75 -29.61 11.52 10.67
CA SER A 75 -29.80 10.21 11.31
C SER A 75 -31.15 9.57 11.01
N SER A 76 -32.23 10.36 10.96
CA SER A 76 -33.59 9.89 10.67
C SER A 76 -33.79 9.39 9.25
N ARG A 77 -32.87 9.72 8.34
CA ARG A 77 -32.90 9.21 6.95
C ARG A 77 -32.32 7.81 6.84
N VAL A 78 -31.70 7.31 7.90
CA VAL A 78 -31.07 5.99 7.94
C VAL A 78 -31.98 5.00 8.62
N ASN A 79 -32.44 4.03 7.83
CA ASN A 79 -33.18 2.86 8.28
C ASN A 79 -32.77 1.63 7.43
N GLU A 80 -33.21 0.45 7.82
CA GLU A 80 -32.86 -0.81 7.16
C GLU A 80 -33.16 -0.80 5.65
N ASN A 81 -34.34 -0.31 5.25
CA ASN A 81 -34.75 -0.26 3.85
C ASN A 81 -33.82 0.64 3.03
N SER A 82 -33.57 1.86 3.52
CA SER A 82 -32.69 2.84 2.86
C SER A 82 -31.23 2.38 2.78
N LEU A 83 -30.74 1.63 3.77
CA LEU A 83 -29.40 1.06 3.76
C LEU A 83 -29.30 -0.11 2.78
N ARG A 84 -30.32 -0.97 2.73
CA ARG A 84 -30.38 -2.08 1.77
C ARG A 84 -30.40 -1.56 0.33
N SER A 85 -31.25 -0.58 0.02
CA SER A 85 -31.28 0.05 -1.31
C SER A 85 -29.96 0.75 -1.65
N PHE A 86 -29.31 1.37 -0.67
CA PHE A 86 -28.01 2.01 -0.87
C PHE A 86 -26.93 0.99 -1.21
N ILE A 87 -26.86 -0.11 -0.46
CA ILE A 87 -25.90 -1.20 -0.72
C ILE A 87 -26.15 -1.78 -2.12
N THR A 88 -27.39 -2.09 -2.47
CA THR A 88 -27.75 -2.57 -3.82
C THR A 88 -27.33 -1.59 -4.92
N ARG A 89 -27.48 -0.28 -4.69
CA ARG A 89 -27.01 0.74 -5.64
C ARG A 89 -25.49 0.77 -5.76
N LEU A 90 -24.76 0.59 -4.66
CA LEU A 90 -23.29 0.53 -4.67
C LEU A 90 -22.79 -0.76 -5.36
N GLU A 91 -23.48 -1.88 -5.18
CA GLU A 91 -23.22 -3.15 -5.88
C GLU A 91 -23.49 -3.02 -7.38
N ALA A 92 -24.60 -2.41 -7.77
CA ALA A 92 -24.94 -2.15 -9.18
C ALA A 92 -23.93 -1.23 -9.89
N GLN A 93 -23.18 -0.41 -9.14
CA GLN A 93 -22.05 0.38 -9.66
C GLN A 93 -20.78 -0.45 -9.87
N GLY A 94 -20.79 -1.76 -9.58
CA GLY A 94 -19.64 -2.65 -9.70
C GLY A 94 -18.55 -2.37 -8.66
N LEU A 95 -18.90 -1.76 -7.51
CA LEU A 95 -17.92 -1.48 -6.47
C LEU A 95 -17.51 -2.77 -5.75
N ALA A 96 -16.21 -2.92 -5.49
CA ALA A 96 -15.70 -4.03 -4.68
C ALA A 96 -16.24 -3.98 -3.25
N SER A 97 -16.43 -5.12 -2.60
CA SER A 97 -17.02 -5.24 -1.26
C SER A 97 -16.30 -4.38 -0.21
N GLN A 98 -14.97 -4.28 -0.26
CA GLN A 98 -14.20 -3.39 0.62
C GLN A 98 -14.52 -1.90 0.39
N THR A 99 -14.78 -1.51 -0.85
CA THR A 99 -15.18 -0.13 -1.17
C THR A 99 -16.55 0.18 -0.59
N ILE A 100 -17.50 -0.76 -0.71
CA ILE A 100 -18.85 -0.65 -0.13
C ILE A 100 -18.76 -0.51 1.39
N ALA A 101 -18.01 -1.40 2.05
CA ALA A 101 -17.78 -1.33 3.50
C ALA A 101 -17.18 0.03 3.92
N SER A 102 -16.20 0.53 3.18
CA SER A 102 -15.62 1.86 3.42
C SER A 102 -16.65 3.00 3.22
N ARG A 103 -17.56 2.92 2.24
CA ARG A 103 -18.62 3.93 2.06
C ARG A 103 -19.59 3.93 3.26
N LEU A 104 -19.90 2.77 3.82
CA LEU A 104 -20.75 2.64 5.01
C LEU A 104 -20.06 3.17 6.27
N THR A 105 -18.76 2.95 6.40
CA THR A 105 -17.95 3.57 7.45
C THR A 105 -17.96 5.09 7.32
N ASP A 106 -17.77 5.63 6.11
CA ASP A 106 -17.83 7.08 5.87
C ASP A 106 -19.22 7.67 6.20
N LEU A 107 -20.31 6.96 5.87
CA LEU A 107 -21.67 7.36 6.27
C LEU A 107 -21.83 7.38 7.80
N THR A 108 -21.34 6.34 8.47
CA THR A 108 -21.39 6.23 9.94
C THR A 108 -20.64 7.39 10.59
N GLU A 109 -19.42 7.67 10.13
CA GLU A 109 -18.60 8.76 10.65
C GLU A 109 -19.19 10.13 10.37
N ALA A 110 -19.76 10.34 9.17
CA ALA A 110 -20.44 11.59 8.84
C ALA A 110 -21.60 11.87 9.81
N ILE A 111 -22.48 10.89 10.06
CA ILE A 111 -23.61 11.08 10.97
C ILE A 111 -23.11 11.24 12.41
N ARG A 112 -22.10 10.48 12.83
CA ARG A 112 -21.50 10.59 14.17
C ARG A 112 -21.04 12.00 14.51
N VAL A 113 -20.42 12.70 13.56
CA VAL A 113 -19.88 14.04 13.80
C VAL A 113 -20.90 15.15 13.55
N MET A 114 -21.85 14.93 12.64
CA MET A 114 -22.95 15.88 12.39
C MET A 114 -24.04 15.83 13.46
N GLU A 115 -24.26 14.66 14.07
CA GLU A 115 -25.24 14.43 15.12
C GLU A 115 -24.65 13.55 16.23
N PRO A 116 -23.86 14.11 17.17
CA PRO A 116 -23.20 13.35 18.23
C PRO A 116 -24.14 12.52 19.12
N SER A 117 -25.41 12.93 19.23
CA SER A 117 -26.45 12.24 20.01
C SER A 117 -27.23 11.19 19.19
N ALA A 118 -26.90 10.95 17.92
CA ALA A 118 -27.62 9.99 17.08
C ALA A 118 -27.34 8.55 17.51
N ASP A 119 -28.37 7.70 17.49
CA ASP A 119 -28.18 6.26 17.61
C ASP A 119 -27.61 5.70 16.29
N LEU A 120 -26.39 5.18 16.37
CA LEU A 120 -25.65 4.60 15.25
C LEU A 120 -25.57 3.07 15.31
N THR A 121 -26.32 2.43 16.21
CA THR A 121 -26.20 0.98 16.47
C THR A 121 -26.39 0.16 15.19
N LEU A 122 -27.41 0.49 14.39
CA LEU A 122 -27.67 -0.18 13.11
C LEU A 122 -26.51 0.00 12.11
N LEU A 123 -26.05 1.24 11.94
CA LEU A 123 -24.96 1.58 11.02
C LEU A 123 -23.64 0.90 11.40
N LYS A 124 -23.27 0.95 12.69
CA LYS A 124 -22.09 0.29 13.22
C LYS A 124 -22.16 -1.22 12.99
N LYS A 125 -23.30 -1.86 13.30
CA LYS A 125 -23.53 -3.30 13.07
C LYS A 125 -23.36 -3.67 11.60
N ILE A 126 -23.99 -2.93 10.68
CA ILE A 126 -23.91 -3.21 9.24
C ILE A 126 -22.50 -2.95 8.71
N SER A 127 -21.86 -1.85 9.10
CA SER A 127 -20.48 -1.54 8.72
C SER A 127 -19.52 -2.64 9.17
N SER A 128 -19.60 -3.10 10.42
CA SER A 128 -18.77 -4.21 10.93
C SER A 128 -19.03 -5.52 10.19
N ASN A 129 -20.31 -5.90 9.98
CA ASN A 129 -20.65 -7.11 9.24
C ASN A 129 -20.13 -7.07 7.79
N MET A 130 -20.21 -5.91 7.14
CA MET A 130 -19.71 -5.74 5.77
C MET A 130 -18.20 -5.75 5.70
N GLN A 131 -17.50 -5.17 6.69
CA GLN A 131 -16.05 -5.26 6.79
C GLN A 131 -15.59 -6.72 6.98
N LEU A 132 -16.26 -7.49 7.83
CA LEU A 132 -15.95 -8.91 8.05
C LEU A 132 -16.21 -9.77 6.80
N ARG A 133 -17.27 -9.47 6.05
CA ARG A 133 -17.62 -10.20 4.82
C ARG A 133 -16.87 -9.72 3.58
N ALA A 134 -16.17 -8.60 3.65
CA ALA A 134 -15.51 -8.02 2.50
C ALA A 134 -14.31 -8.88 2.09
N SER A 135 -14.49 -9.67 1.03
CA SER A 135 -13.40 -10.45 0.46
C SER A 135 -12.33 -9.53 -0.14
N PRO A 136 -11.03 -9.79 0.08
CA PRO A 136 -9.96 -9.12 -0.63
C PRO A 136 -10.15 -9.26 -2.15
N SER A 137 -10.44 -8.16 -2.84
CA SER A 137 -10.87 -8.20 -4.23
C SER A 137 -9.75 -8.45 -5.24
N ARG A 138 -8.51 -8.74 -4.79
CA ARG A 138 -7.34 -8.87 -5.66
C ARG A 138 -6.52 -10.08 -5.24
N LYS A 139 -6.17 -10.94 -6.21
CA LYS A 139 -5.11 -11.96 -6.10
C LYS A 139 -3.78 -11.23 -5.88
N LYS A 140 -3.53 -10.82 -4.64
CA LYS A 140 -2.32 -10.09 -4.24
C LYS A 140 -1.14 -11.05 -4.11
N ASN A 141 -1.42 -12.24 -3.60
CA ASN A 141 -0.42 -13.24 -3.21
C ASN A 141 0.43 -13.69 -4.41
N SER A 142 -0.19 -13.88 -5.59
CA SER A 142 0.55 -14.27 -6.80
C SER A 142 1.51 -13.20 -7.34
N ARG A 143 1.48 -11.98 -6.79
CA ARG A 143 2.36 -10.86 -7.17
C ARG A 143 3.34 -10.48 -6.05
N ILE A 144 3.28 -11.16 -4.90
CA ILE A 144 4.28 -11.01 -3.86
C ILE A 144 5.60 -11.58 -4.40
N LYS A 145 6.67 -10.81 -4.24
CA LYS A 145 8.02 -11.13 -4.72
C LYS A 145 9.01 -10.84 -3.59
N PRO A 146 10.02 -11.70 -3.35
CA PRO A 146 11.07 -11.42 -2.38
C PRO A 146 11.74 -10.07 -2.66
N PRO A 147 12.00 -9.22 -1.64
CA PRO A 147 12.66 -7.93 -1.82
C PRO A 147 13.99 -8.00 -2.56
N HIS A 148 14.76 -9.07 -2.35
CA HIS A 148 16.06 -9.27 -3.00
C HIS A 148 15.90 -9.49 -4.52
N GLU A 149 14.88 -10.22 -4.98
CA GLU A 149 14.58 -10.40 -6.41
C GLU A 149 14.24 -9.07 -7.06
N ILE A 150 13.42 -8.25 -6.40
CA ILE A 150 13.03 -6.92 -6.89
C ILE A 150 14.27 -6.01 -7.00
N TRP A 151 15.11 -6.00 -5.97
CA TRP A 151 16.36 -5.23 -5.97
C TRP A 151 17.29 -5.66 -7.10
N GLN A 152 17.47 -6.97 -7.29
CA GLN A 152 18.36 -7.51 -8.31
C GLN A 152 17.87 -7.14 -9.72
N ALA A 153 16.57 -7.26 -9.99
CA ALA A 153 16.00 -6.84 -11.27
C ALA A 153 16.21 -5.34 -11.55
N CYS A 154 16.03 -4.48 -10.53
CA CYS A 154 16.29 -3.05 -10.64
C CYS A 154 17.77 -2.75 -10.91
N LEU A 155 18.66 -3.45 -10.21
CA LEU A 155 20.11 -3.29 -10.34
C LEU A 155 20.60 -3.70 -11.74
N CYS A 156 20.15 -4.85 -12.26
CA CYS A 156 20.47 -5.28 -13.62
C CYS A 156 20.01 -4.25 -14.65
N PHE A 157 18.75 -3.81 -14.56
CA PHE A 157 18.21 -2.80 -15.47
C PHE A 157 18.97 -1.48 -15.44
N MET A 158 19.31 -0.97 -14.25
CA MET A 158 20.09 0.27 -14.11
C MET A 158 21.52 0.12 -14.69
N ARG A 159 22.14 -1.05 -14.53
CA ARG A 159 23.46 -1.34 -15.12
C ARG A 159 23.41 -1.38 -16.64
N GLU A 160 22.40 -2.02 -17.22
CA GLU A 160 22.18 -2.05 -18.67
C GLU A 160 21.99 -0.64 -19.26
N LEU A 161 21.25 0.23 -18.55
CA LEU A 161 21.12 1.63 -18.95
C LEU A 161 22.45 2.38 -18.94
N ILE A 162 23.31 2.14 -17.95
CA ILE A 162 24.64 2.75 -17.88
C ILE A 162 25.53 2.26 -19.04
N ILE A 163 25.48 0.96 -19.35
CA ILE A 163 26.30 0.35 -20.41
C ILE A 163 25.85 0.84 -21.79
N SER A 164 24.54 0.90 -22.03
CA SER A 164 23.97 1.26 -23.32
C SER A 164 24.13 2.75 -23.68
N SER A 165 24.37 3.63 -22.71
CA SER A 165 24.57 5.05 -22.97
C SER A 165 25.44 5.73 -21.91
N ALA A 166 26.63 6.17 -22.33
CA ALA A 166 27.53 6.94 -21.47
C ALA A 166 26.93 8.30 -21.07
N THR A 167 26.18 8.94 -21.99
CA THR A 167 25.51 10.23 -21.83
C THR A 167 23.99 10.04 -21.80
N PRO A 168 23.38 9.89 -20.62
CA PRO A 168 21.97 9.59 -20.52
C PRO A 168 21.11 10.77 -20.97
N HIS A 169 20.03 10.46 -21.68
CA HIS A 169 19.01 11.43 -22.07
C HIS A 169 17.80 11.36 -21.13
N MET A 170 16.93 12.36 -21.21
CA MET A 170 15.78 12.56 -20.30
C MET A 170 14.92 11.29 -20.07
N VAL A 171 14.67 10.50 -21.11
CA VAL A 171 13.88 9.27 -21.00
C VAL A 171 14.64 8.20 -20.21
N GLN A 172 15.91 7.94 -20.56
CA GLN A 172 16.77 7.03 -19.81
C GLN A 172 16.90 7.43 -18.34
N SER A 173 17.17 8.70 -18.03
CA SER A 173 17.26 9.17 -16.64
C SER A 173 15.94 9.02 -15.89
N SER A 174 14.80 9.23 -16.55
CA SER A 174 13.48 8.96 -15.96
C SER A 174 13.25 7.48 -15.71
N ARG A 175 13.76 6.59 -16.56
CA ARG A 175 13.67 5.13 -16.41
C ARG A 175 14.57 4.63 -15.28
N TYR A 176 15.79 5.16 -15.21
CA TYR A 176 16.74 4.89 -14.14
C TYR A 176 16.16 5.30 -12.78
N ARG A 177 15.62 6.53 -12.69
CA ARG A 177 14.89 7.02 -11.50
C ARG A 177 13.82 6.04 -11.04
N ASP A 178 13.00 5.53 -11.96
CA ASP A 178 11.88 4.65 -11.61
C ASP A 178 12.38 3.31 -11.05
N ALA A 179 13.43 2.73 -11.65
CA ALA A 179 14.05 1.50 -11.16
C ALA A 179 14.72 1.70 -9.80
N LEU A 180 15.43 2.82 -9.60
CA LEU A 180 16.03 3.16 -8.31
C LEU A 180 14.97 3.35 -7.22
N ALA A 181 13.85 4.03 -7.54
CA ALA A 181 12.75 4.22 -6.62
C ALA A 181 12.07 2.90 -6.23
N LEU A 182 11.87 1.98 -7.20
CA LEU A 182 11.37 0.63 -6.95
C LEU A 182 12.33 -0.18 -6.06
N GLY A 183 13.63 -0.17 -6.39
CA GLY A 183 14.66 -0.85 -5.63
C GLY A 183 14.79 -0.33 -4.20
N LEU A 184 14.75 1.00 -4.02
CA LEU A 184 14.76 1.60 -2.68
C LEU A 184 13.54 1.15 -1.88
N LEU A 185 12.34 1.12 -2.48
CA LEU A 185 11.13 0.66 -1.78
C LEU A 185 11.12 -0.83 -1.45
N ALA A 186 11.83 -1.66 -2.23
CA ALA A 186 12.03 -3.06 -1.87
C ALA A 186 12.89 -3.18 -0.60
N LEU A 187 13.94 -2.36 -0.48
CA LEU A 187 14.88 -2.39 0.65
C LEU A 187 14.39 -1.59 1.88
N ARG A 188 13.61 -0.54 1.65
CA ARG A 188 13.08 0.41 2.64
C ARG A 188 11.62 0.74 2.29
N PRO A 189 10.66 -0.11 2.70
CA PRO A 189 9.29 -0.05 2.21
C PRO A 189 8.51 1.09 2.86
N LEU A 190 8.76 2.32 2.44
CA LEU A 190 8.05 3.51 2.91
C LEU A 190 6.62 3.59 2.37
N ARG A 191 5.74 4.32 3.08
CA ARG A 191 4.41 4.64 2.55
C ARG A 191 4.57 5.52 1.32
N ARG A 192 3.67 5.37 0.33
CA ARG A 192 3.75 6.09 -0.95
C ARG A 192 4.00 7.59 -0.77
N ARG A 193 3.21 8.26 0.07
CA ARG A 193 3.31 9.71 0.31
C ARG A 193 4.67 10.10 0.91
N ASN A 194 5.16 9.34 1.88
CA ASN A 194 6.48 9.60 2.46
C ASN A 194 7.60 9.38 1.43
N SER A 195 7.44 8.39 0.56
CA SER A 195 8.42 8.05 -0.48
C SER A 195 8.51 9.11 -1.57
N SER A 196 7.36 9.56 -2.09
CA SER A 196 7.30 10.57 -3.16
C SER A 196 7.80 11.94 -2.71
N ASN A 197 7.66 12.26 -1.41
CA ASN A 197 8.01 13.56 -0.85
C ASN A 197 9.39 13.60 -0.16
N LEU A 198 10.27 12.62 -0.41
CA LEU A 198 11.65 12.69 0.10
C LEU A 198 12.40 13.92 -0.47
N ILE A 199 13.03 14.70 0.41
CA ILE A 199 13.76 15.93 0.09
C ILE A 199 15.21 15.78 0.58
N LEU A 200 16.18 16.01 -0.31
CA LEU A 200 17.60 16.05 0.01
C LEU A 200 17.92 17.29 0.86
N GLY A 201 18.70 17.08 1.92
CA GLY A 201 19.05 18.09 2.93
C GLY A 201 17.96 18.43 3.93
N GLN A 202 16.82 17.72 3.88
CA GLN A 202 15.75 17.81 4.88
C GLN A 202 15.41 16.41 5.40
N HIS A 203 14.88 15.56 4.53
CA HIS A 203 14.54 14.18 4.87
C HIS A 203 15.72 13.24 4.72
N LEU A 204 16.60 13.51 3.76
CA LEU A 204 17.82 12.75 3.52
C LEU A 204 19.04 13.62 3.74
N THR A 205 19.83 13.29 4.75
CA THR A 205 21.11 13.96 5.07
C THR A 205 22.26 12.96 4.95
N LEU A 206 23.42 13.45 4.53
CA LEU A 206 24.64 12.66 4.41
C LEU A 206 25.60 13.08 5.53
N GLU A 207 25.84 12.18 6.47
CA GLU A 207 26.70 12.41 7.63
C GLU A 207 27.74 11.30 7.70
N HIS A 208 29.03 11.66 7.74
CA HIS A 208 30.14 10.70 7.79
C HIS A 208 30.07 9.58 6.71
N GLY A 209 29.58 9.92 5.51
CA GLY A 209 29.43 8.96 4.40
C GLY A 209 28.16 8.09 4.47
N ILE A 210 27.32 8.26 5.49
CA ILE A 210 26.09 7.51 5.70
C ILE A 210 24.89 8.39 5.38
N TRP A 211 23.97 7.88 4.56
CA TRP A 211 22.69 8.54 4.31
C TRP A 211 21.69 8.21 5.41
N HIS A 212 21.29 9.23 6.15
CA HIS A 212 20.23 9.18 7.15
C HIS A 212 18.92 9.65 6.53
N CYS A 213 17.85 8.91 6.80
CA CYS A 213 16.49 9.28 6.43
C CYS A 213 15.69 9.55 7.70
N VAL A 214 15.19 10.78 7.86
CA VAL A 214 14.32 11.19 8.95
C VAL A 214 13.07 11.84 8.38
N ILE A 215 11.90 11.35 8.78
CA ILE A 215 10.60 11.89 8.40
C ILE A 215 9.85 12.23 9.69
N PRO A 216 9.48 13.50 9.91
CA PRO A 216 8.81 13.92 11.13
C PRO A 216 7.40 13.32 11.22
N GLY A 217 6.92 13.11 12.46
CA GLY A 217 5.63 12.48 12.73
C GLY A 217 4.43 13.21 12.11
N GLU A 218 4.50 14.54 12.00
CA GLU A 218 3.49 15.36 11.30
C GLU A 218 3.33 15.02 9.81
N GLU A 219 4.34 14.43 9.18
CA GLU A 219 4.31 13.97 7.81
C GLU A 219 3.94 12.48 7.67
N THR A 220 3.83 11.75 8.78
CA THR A 220 3.45 10.34 8.78
C THR A 220 1.96 10.16 9.03
N LYS A 221 1.43 8.99 8.65
CA LYS A 221 -0.01 8.70 8.78
C LYS A 221 -0.43 8.49 10.24
N ASP A 222 0.49 7.96 11.02
CA ASP A 222 0.36 7.51 12.40
C ASP A 222 0.82 8.56 13.41
N GLY A 223 1.44 9.67 12.98
CA GLY A 223 1.97 10.69 13.87
C GLY A 223 3.35 10.35 14.45
N GLU A 224 3.86 9.15 14.15
CA GLU A 224 5.15 8.66 14.63
C GLU A 224 6.27 8.99 13.63
N ALA A 225 7.41 9.48 14.13
CA ALA A 225 8.55 9.78 13.29
C ALA A 225 9.19 8.50 12.73
N ILE A 226 9.69 8.57 11.50
CA ILE A 226 10.43 7.47 10.85
C ILE A 226 11.90 7.88 10.77
N ALA A 227 12.79 7.02 11.28
CA ALA A 227 14.23 7.20 11.19
C ALA A 227 14.93 5.90 10.78
N PHE A 228 15.79 5.95 9.75
CA PHE A 228 16.60 4.81 9.31
C PHE A 228 17.79 5.26 8.46
N THR A 229 18.75 4.37 8.21
CA THR A 229 19.83 4.59 7.25
C THR A 229 19.55 3.89 5.92
N LEU A 230 19.95 4.53 4.82
CA LEU A 230 19.92 3.88 3.51
C LEU A 230 20.89 2.68 3.48
N PRO A 231 20.67 1.69 2.60
CA PRO A 231 21.58 0.57 2.43
C PRO A 231 23.02 1.05 2.13
N GLN A 232 24.00 0.51 2.87
CA GLN A 232 25.41 0.89 2.73
C GLN A 232 26.20 -0.02 1.77
N ASN A 233 25.56 -1.02 1.19
CA ASN A 233 26.24 -1.94 0.28
C ASN A 233 26.71 -1.19 -0.98
N HIS A 234 27.87 -1.60 -1.49
CA HIS A 234 28.53 -0.93 -2.62
C HIS A 234 27.64 -0.82 -3.86
N ALA A 235 26.86 -1.87 -4.17
CA ALA A 235 25.97 -1.86 -5.33
C ALA A 235 24.90 -0.77 -5.24
N PHE A 236 24.26 -0.61 -4.08
CA PHE A 236 23.28 0.44 -3.83
C PHE A 236 23.92 1.84 -3.89
N MET A 237 25.03 2.03 -3.18
CA MET A 237 25.70 3.33 -3.13
C MET A 237 26.20 3.78 -4.50
N HIS A 238 26.67 2.85 -5.33
CA HIS A 238 27.09 3.14 -6.69
C HIS A 238 25.94 3.68 -7.55
N VAL A 239 24.80 2.98 -7.60
CA VAL A 239 23.65 3.43 -8.41
C VAL A 239 22.96 4.66 -7.84
N PHE A 240 22.94 4.80 -6.51
CA PHE A 240 22.38 5.98 -5.85
C PHE A 240 23.21 7.24 -6.15
N ASN A 241 24.54 7.14 -6.04
CA ASN A 241 25.43 8.25 -6.38
C ASN A 241 25.32 8.62 -7.86
N ARG A 242 25.30 7.64 -8.78
CA ARG A 242 25.07 7.89 -10.21
C ARG A 242 23.75 8.64 -10.46
N TYR A 243 22.68 8.26 -9.77
CA TYR A 243 21.42 8.99 -9.85
C TYR A 243 21.60 10.45 -9.43
N LEU A 244 22.21 10.72 -8.28
CA LEU A 244 22.39 12.08 -7.77
C LEU A 244 23.28 12.95 -8.66
N THR A 245 24.40 12.40 -9.14
CA THR A 245 25.42 13.15 -9.89
C THR A 245 25.12 13.26 -11.39
N THR A 246 24.34 12.33 -11.94
CA THR A 246 24.08 12.28 -13.39
C THR A 246 22.59 12.33 -13.70
N GLU A 247 21.84 11.28 -13.37
CA GLU A 247 20.47 11.12 -13.89
C GLU A 247 19.53 12.22 -13.38
N ARG A 248 19.65 12.57 -12.09
CA ARG A 248 18.90 13.66 -11.47
C ARG A 248 19.27 15.01 -12.09
N GLN A 249 20.52 15.21 -12.47
CA GLN A 249 20.97 16.46 -13.12
C GLN A 249 20.38 16.60 -14.52
N VAL A 250 20.33 15.51 -15.29
CA VAL A 250 19.62 15.46 -16.57
C VAL A 250 18.13 15.79 -16.40
N LEU A 251 17.48 15.23 -15.38
CA LEU A 251 16.08 15.53 -15.05
C LEU A 251 15.87 17.00 -14.60
N LEU A 252 16.88 17.63 -14.01
CA LEU A 252 16.88 19.05 -13.65
C LEU A 252 17.27 19.98 -14.80
N LYS A 253 17.79 19.43 -15.91
CA LYS A 253 18.47 20.19 -16.97
C LYS A 253 19.65 21.01 -16.41
N GLN A 254 20.43 20.39 -15.53
CA GLN A 254 21.62 20.96 -14.90
C GLN A 254 22.88 20.21 -15.35
N PRO A 255 24.07 20.82 -15.22
CA PRO A 255 25.34 20.16 -15.46
C PRO A 255 25.52 18.91 -14.58
N LEU A 256 26.24 17.92 -15.10
CA LEU A 256 26.61 16.75 -14.32
C LEU A 256 27.53 17.16 -13.17
N LEU A 257 27.45 16.42 -12.07
CA LEU A 257 28.22 16.70 -10.85
C LEU A 257 29.27 15.62 -10.61
N ASN A 258 30.26 15.97 -9.79
CA ASN A 258 31.17 15.01 -9.18
C ASN A 258 30.61 14.53 -7.82
N LEU A 259 31.27 13.55 -7.19
CA LEU A 259 30.87 13.04 -5.88
C LEU A 259 31.04 14.08 -4.75
N GLU A 260 31.96 15.03 -4.89
CA GLU A 260 32.21 16.07 -3.89
C GLU A 260 31.02 17.02 -3.71
N ALA A 261 30.21 17.20 -4.76
CA ALA A 261 29.00 18.02 -4.69
C ALA A 261 27.84 17.33 -3.93
N VAL A 262 27.87 16.00 -3.77
CA VAL A 262 26.75 15.21 -3.23
C VAL A 262 26.26 15.67 -1.84
N PRO A 263 27.13 15.96 -0.85
CA PRO A 263 26.70 16.44 0.48
C PRO A 263 25.94 17.78 0.44
N SER A 264 26.19 18.61 -0.58
CA SER A 264 25.57 19.92 -0.74
C SER A 264 24.21 19.89 -1.47
N LEU A 265 23.81 18.74 -2.02
CA LEU A 265 22.58 18.62 -2.79
C LEU A 265 21.33 18.91 -1.95
N ARG A 266 20.39 19.63 -2.55
CA ARG A 266 19.10 19.98 -1.93
C ARG A 266 17.93 19.73 -2.88
N GLY A 267 16.72 19.74 -2.32
CA GLY A 267 15.46 19.70 -3.06
C GLY A 267 14.92 18.27 -3.27
N PRO A 268 13.84 18.11 -4.06
CA PRO A 268 13.13 16.85 -4.18
C PRO A 268 14.04 15.73 -4.70
N LEU A 269 13.93 14.55 -4.08
CA LEU A 269 14.65 13.37 -4.52
C LEU A 269 14.13 12.90 -5.88
N TRP A 270 12.80 12.89 -6.07
CA TRP A 270 12.15 12.38 -7.28
C TRP A 270 11.59 13.50 -8.15
N LEU A 271 12.08 13.55 -9.39
CA LEU A 271 11.70 14.56 -10.38
C LEU A 271 11.04 13.91 -11.58
N THR A 272 10.03 14.56 -12.14
CA THR A 272 9.45 14.22 -13.45
C THR A 272 10.42 14.59 -14.58
N ASN A 273 10.17 14.08 -15.79
CA ASN A 273 10.87 14.50 -17.00
C ASN A 273 10.59 15.97 -17.43
N ARG A 274 9.77 16.70 -16.66
CA ARG A 274 9.47 18.12 -16.86
C ARG A 274 10.15 19.02 -15.82
N CYS A 275 11.17 18.52 -15.13
CA CYS A 275 11.92 19.25 -14.09
C CYS A 275 11.03 19.69 -12.91
N LYS A 276 9.96 18.95 -12.61
CA LYS A 276 9.06 19.21 -11.48
C LYS A 276 9.10 18.05 -10.49
N ILE A 277 8.86 18.34 -9.22
CA ILE A 277 8.63 17.31 -8.20
C ILE A 277 7.57 16.31 -8.66
N MET A 278 7.79 15.02 -8.40
CA MET A 278 6.77 14.01 -8.68
C MET A 278 5.63 14.10 -7.67
N SER A 279 4.39 14.14 -8.16
CA SER A 279 3.24 13.91 -7.29
C SER A 279 3.20 12.45 -6.82
N ASP A 280 2.50 12.18 -5.71
CA ASP A 280 2.22 10.82 -5.23
C ASP A 280 1.66 9.91 -6.35
N HIS A 281 0.87 10.48 -7.25
CA HIS A 281 0.25 9.76 -8.35
C HIS A 281 1.24 9.45 -9.47
N ALA A 282 2.08 10.41 -9.86
CA ALA A 282 3.13 10.19 -10.84
C ALA A 282 4.14 9.14 -10.33
N PHE A 283 4.50 9.22 -9.06
CA PHE A 283 5.38 8.26 -8.41
C PHE A 283 4.76 6.85 -8.39
N TYR A 284 3.48 6.73 -8.03
CA TYR A 284 2.75 5.45 -8.11
C TYR A 284 2.82 4.82 -9.50
N TYR A 285 2.53 5.60 -10.55
CA TYR A 285 2.55 5.08 -11.92
C TYR A 285 3.93 4.69 -12.39
N ALA A 286 4.97 5.46 -12.03
CA ALA A 286 6.36 5.11 -12.27
C ALA A 286 6.69 3.72 -11.72
N ILE A 287 6.39 3.48 -10.44
CA ILE A 287 6.63 2.21 -9.75
C ILE A 287 5.85 1.05 -10.39
N VAL A 288 4.57 1.25 -10.70
CA VAL A 288 3.73 0.20 -11.32
C VAL A 288 4.23 -0.14 -12.73
N ARG A 289 4.59 0.87 -13.52
CA ARG A 289 5.08 0.69 -14.89
C ARG A 289 6.41 -0.05 -14.91
N ILE A 290 7.40 0.41 -14.13
CA ILE A 290 8.73 -0.22 -14.12
C ILE A 290 8.68 -1.63 -13.52
N SER A 291 7.87 -1.88 -12.49
CA SER A 291 7.73 -3.24 -11.94
C SER A 291 7.07 -4.21 -12.93
N THR A 292 6.10 -3.75 -13.72
CA THR A 292 5.46 -4.59 -14.74
C THR A 292 6.46 -5.02 -15.80
N GLU A 293 7.34 -4.11 -16.21
CA GLU A 293 8.37 -4.39 -17.18
C GLU A 293 9.47 -5.31 -16.63
N LEU A 294 9.95 -5.06 -15.41
CA LEU A 294 11.06 -5.82 -14.84
C LEU A 294 10.64 -7.18 -14.26
N LEU A 295 9.39 -7.31 -13.81
CA LEU A 295 8.93 -8.46 -13.01
C LEU A 295 7.72 -9.17 -13.63
N GLY A 296 7.26 -8.74 -14.81
CA GLY A 296 6.12 -9.29 -15.53
C GLY A 296 4.75 -9.00 -14.90
N ALA A 297 4.70 -8.29 -13.76
CA ALA A 297 3.45 -7.97 -13.08
C ALA A 297 3.52 -6.63 -12.32
N PRO A 298 2.39 -5.91 -12.21
CA PRO A 298 2.36 -4.63 -11.53
C PRO A 298 2.52 -4.81 -10.01
N ILE A 299 3.60 -4.22 -9.49
CA ILE A 299 3.83 -4.05 -8.06
C ILE A 299 3.64 -2.57 -7.71
N ASN A 300 2.75 -2.30 -6.75
CA ASN A 300 2.51 -0.94 -6.26
C ASN A 300 3.22 -0.73 -4.90
N PRO A 301 3.42 0.53 -4.46
CA PRO A 301 4.10 0.81 -3.18
C PRO A 301 3.50 0.11 -1.96
N HIS A 302 2.19 -0.12 -1.92
CA HIS A 302 1.57 -0.89 -0.84
C HIS A 302 1.87 -2.38 -0.93
N LEU A 303 1.99 -2.95 -2.13
CA LEU A 303 2.39 -4.34 -2.30
C LEU A 303 3.87 -4.57 -1.93
N LEU A 304 4.75 -3.58 -2.14
CA LEU A 304 6.16 -3.67 -1.68
C LEU A 304 6.27 -3.81 -0.16
N ARG A 305 5.37 -3.17 0.58
CA ARG A 305 5.26 -3.31 2.03
C ARG A 305 4.86 -4.72 2.43
N ASP A 306 3.91 -5.33 1.71
CA ASP A 306 3.58 -6.74 1.91
C ASP A 306 4.70 -7.68 1.51
N CYS A 307 5.44 -7.40 0.43
CA CYS A 307 6.62 -8.18 0.06
C CYS A 307 7.64 -8.21 1.21
N ALA A 308 7.91 -7.06 1.83
CA ALA A 308 8.79 -7.00 2.99
C ALA A 308 8.20 -7.73 4.21
N ALA A 309 6.90 -7.58 4.47
CA ALA A 309 6.22 -8.28 5.55
C ALA A 309 6.32 -9.80 5.40
N SER A 310 6.06 -10.32 4.19
CA SER A 310 6.15 -11.74 3.88
C SER A 310 7.58 -12.26 4.01
N ALA A 311 8.57 -11.53 3.48
CA ALA A 311 9.98 -11.92 3.57
C ALA A 311 10.46 -12.01 5.03
N ILE A 312 10.17 -11.01 5.86
CA ILE A 312 10.52 -11.07 7.29
C ILE A 312 9.80 -12.24 7.97
N SER A 313 8.53 -12.48 7.64
CA SER A 313 7.77 -13.60 8.22
C SER A 313 8.35 -14.96 7.84
N SER A 314 8.91 -15.12 6.63
CA SER A 314 9.48 -16.38 6.17
C SER A 314 10.94 -16.59 6.57
N GLU A 315 11.75 -15.52 6.57
CA GLU A 315 13.21 -15.61 6.71
C GLU A 315 13.70 -15.28 8.13
N ALA A 316 12.92 -14.54 8.91
CA ALA A 316 13.29 -14.07 10.25
C ALA A 316 12.05 -13.93 11.16
N PRO A 317 11.28 -15.01 11.40
CA PRO A 317 10.01 -14.96 12.13
C PRO A 317 10.16 -14.45 13.58
N GLU A 318 11.33 -14.59 14.20
CA GLU A 318 11.65 -14.01 15.50
C GLU A 318 11.63 -12.46 15.49
N ASN A 319 11.71 -11.85 14.30
CA ASN A 319 11.73 -10.40 14.09
C ASN A 319 10.37 -9.80 13.69
N ILE A 320 9.25 -10.52 13.85
CA ILE A 320 7.88 -10.03 13.54
C ILE A 320 7.56 -8.69 14.22
N LEU A 321 8.01 -8.47 15.46
CA LEU A 321 7.82 -7.20 16.15
C LEU A 321 8.62 -6.07 15.48
N ALA A 322 9.83 -6.34 14.99
CA ALA A 322 10.61 -5.39 14.19
C ALA A 322 9.94 -5.12 12.83
N ALA A 323 9.32 -6.14 12.21
CA ALA A 323 8.52 -5.98 10.99
C ALA A 323 7.35 -5.01 11.20
N SER A 324 6.64 -5.11 12.33
CA SER A 324 5.53 -4.20 12.65
C SER A 324 5.97 -2.73 12.72
N ARG A 325 7.17 -2.48 13.27
CA ARG A 325 7.76 -1.14 13.40
C ARG A 325 8.27 -0.59 12.07
N ILE A 326 8.94 -1.42 11.26
CA ILE A 326 9.37 -1.07 9.89
C ILE A 326 8.16 -0.75 9.00
N LEU A 327 7.04 -1.46 9.21
CA LEU A 327 5.80 -1.27 8.48
C LEU A 327 4.84 -0.27 9.15
N GLY A 328 5.24 0.42 10.23
CA GLY A 328 4.41 1.42 10.91
C GLY A 328 3.00 0.92 11.22
N HIS A 329 2.84 -0.35 11.58
CA HIS A 329 1.54 -0.90 11.97
C HIS A 329 1.30 -0.56 13.44
N SER A 330 0.30 0.28 13.72
CA SER A 330 -0.10 0.61 15.08
C SER A 330 -0.81 -0.53 15.82
N ASN A 331 -1.22 -1.58 15.09
CA ASN A 331 -1.85 -2.78 15.65
C ASN A 331 -1.16 -4.05 15.13
N LEU A 332 -0.74 -4.90 16.07
CA LEU A 332 -0.09 -6.18 15.80
C LEU A 332 -0.99 -7.15 15.02
N THR A 333 -2.33 -7.04 15.12
CA THR A 333 -3.29 -7.87 14.37
C THR A 333 -3.11 -7.79 12.86
N THR A 334 -2.75 -6.61 12.32
CA THR A 334 -2.48 -6.47 10.87
C THR A 334 -1.21 -7.23 10.48
N THR A 335 -0.17 -7.16 11.29
CA THR A 335 1.08 -7.91 11.08
C THR A 335 0.86 -9.42 11.24
N LEU A 336 0.06 -9.85 12.21
CA LEU A 336 -0.28 -11.26 12.44
C LEU A 336 -1.17 -11.87 11.34
N SER A 337 -2.12 -11.11 10.78
CA SER A 337 -2.92 -11.59 9.64
C SER A 337 -2.07 -11.84 8.39
N HIS A 338 -1.04 -11.00 8.16
CA HIS A 338 -0.04 -11.25 7.12
C HIS A 338 0.86 -12.46 7.45
N TYR A 339 1.19 -12.66 8.73
CA TYR A 339 1.95 -13.81 9.21
C TYR A 339 1.20 -15.13 8.99
N GLU A 340 -0.06 -15.26 9.41
CA GLU A 340 -0.87 -16.47 9.21
C GLU A 340 -0.97 -16.83 7.71
N GLN A 341 -1.16 -15.83 6.85
CA GLN A 341 -1.21 -16.02 5.40
C GLN A 341 0.14 -16.42 4.80
N SER A 342 1.25 -15.85 5.30
CA SER A 342 2.60 -16.20 4.86
C SER A 342 3.05 -17.57 5.36
N SER A 343 2.70 -17.93 6.60
CA SER A 343 2.96 -19.24 7.20
C SER A 343 2.20 -20.35 6.48
N MET A 344 0.94 -20.11 6.04
CA MET A 344 0.21 -21.08 5.21
C MET A 344 0.87 -21.31 3.85
N LEU A 345 1.46 -20.27 3.24
CA LEU A 345 2.18 -20.38 1.97
C LEU A 345 3.55 -21.05 2.13
N ALA A 346 4.30 -20.70 3.18
CA ALA A 346 5.58 -21.33 3.51
C ALA A 346 5.41 -22.81 3.91
N ALA A 347 4.36 -23.14 4.66
CA ALA A 347 4.01 -24.53 4.96
C ALA A 347 3.65 -25.32 3.70
N GLY A 348 2.95 -24.70 2.74
CA GLY A 348 2.63 -25.33 1.44
C GLY A 348 3.86 -25.54 0.55
N ALA A 349 4.82 -24.61 0.56
CA ALA A 349 6.07 -24.74 -0.18
C ALA A 349 7.00 -25.79 0.44
N ASN A 350 7.14 -25.80 1.77
CA ASN A 350 7.93 -26.81 2.48
C ASN A 350 7.32 -28.21 2.36
N LEU A 351 6.00 -28.36 2.37
CA LEU A 351 5.36 -29.66 2.14
C LEU A 351 5.72 -30.23 0.76
N MET A 352 5.80 -29.39 -0.27
CA MET A 352 6.15 -29.83 -1.63
C MET A 352 7.63 -30.20 -1.75
N THR A 353 8.52 -29.44 -1.09
CA THR A 353 9.96 -29.77 -1.02
C THR A 353 10.20 -31.05 -0.23
N THR A 354 9.53 -31.22 0.92
CA THR A 354 9.64 -32.43 1.74
C THR A 354 9.03 -33.66 1.05
N ILE A 355 7.92 -33.52 0.30
CA ILE A 355 7.38 -34.62 -0.52
C ILE A 355 8.33 -34.96 -1.68
N HIS A 356 8.97 -33.97 -2.30
CA HIS A 356 9.92 -34.22 -3.39
C HIS A 356 11.22 -34.86 -2.87
N GLU A 357 11.67 -34.51 -1.67
CA GLU A 357 12.81 -35.13 -0.96
C GLU A 357 12.47 -36.56 -0.50
N ILE A 358 11.26 -36.82 -0.03
CA ILE A 358 10.82 -38.19 0.35
C ILE A 358 10.65 -39.08 -0.89
N GLN A 359 10.22 -38.53 -2.04
CA GLN A 359 10.07 -39.29 -3.29
C GLN A 359 11.38 -39.47 -4.07
N THR A 360 12.47 -38.80 -3.68
CA THR A 360 13.80 -38.95 -4.31
C THR A 360 14.76 -39.80 -3.47
N ILE A 361 14.32 -40.29 -2.31
CA ILE A 361 15.05 -41.26 -1.47
C ILE A 361 14.30 -42.60 -1.50
N GLU A 362 14.29 -43.25 -2.66
CA GLU A 362 14.24 -44.72 -2.73
C GLU A 362 15.55 -45.19 -3.37
N PRO A 363 16.46 -45.81 -2.60
CA PRO A 363 17.68 -46.37 -3.17
C PRO A 363 17.39 -47.76 -3.77
N ILE A 364 17.77 -47.92 -5.04
CA ILE A 364 17.92 -49.21 -5.70
C ILE A 364 19.22 -49.87 -5.21
N ALA A 365 19.04 -51.08 -4.64
CA ALA A 365 19.94 -52.25 -4.59
C ALA A 365 21.25 -52.15 -3.78
N GLU A 366 21.75 -53.21 -3.12
CA GLU A 366 21.91 -54.59 -3.59
C GLU A 366 22.22 -55.57 -2.42
N LYS A 367 22.04 -56.87 -2.68
CA LYS A 367 22.16 -58.03 -1.76
C LYS A 367 23.60 -58.32 -1.31
N SER A 368 23.78 -58.88 -0.10
CA SER A 368 24.55 -60.14 0.10
C SER A 368 24.17 -60.86 1.39
N GLU A 369 24.27 -62.19 1.33
CA GLU A 369 23.83 -63.22 2.28
C GLU A 369 24.60 -63.26 3.61
N THR A 370 23.92 -63.63 4.71
CA THR A 370 24.04 -64.94 5.42
C THR A 370 23.33 -64.86 6.79
N ASP A 371 22.16 -65.48 6.93
CA ASP A 371 21.95 -66.50 7.98
C ASP A 371 20.64 -67.30 7.76
N ARG A 372 20.83 -68.57 7.37
CA ARG A 372 20.10 -69.81 7.73
C ARG A 372 18.56 -69.90 7.61
N LEU A 373 18.16 -70.58 6.53
CA LEU A 373 17.10 -71.60 6.33
C LEU A 373 16.70 -72.41 7.59
N PRO A 374 15.53 -73.13 7.64
CA PRO A 374 14.90 -73.85 6.51
C PRO A 374 13.36 -73.90 6.47
N PHE A 375 12.78 -74.30 5.34
CA PHE A 375 11.95 -75.52 5.26
C PHE A 375 11.48 -75.86 3.82
N HIS A 376 11.87 -77.07 3.43
CA HIS A 376 11.26 -78.08 2.56
C HIS A 376 10.75 -77.80 1.12
N HIS A 377 11.45 -78.46 0.18
CA HIS A 377 10.96 -79.41 -0.84
C HIS A 377 9.46 -79.42 -1.17
N PHE A 378 9.12 -79.34 -2.46
CA PHE A 378 8.74 -80.47 -3.32
C PHE A 378 8.41 -79.95 -4.74
N LYS A 379 9.22 -80.34 -5.74
CA LYS A 379 8.86 -81.07 -6.97
C LYS A 379 7.76 -80.49 -7.86
N ASP A 380 8.17 -80.24 -9.10
CA ASP A 380 7.52 -80.55 -10.38
C ASP A 380 6.12 -81.19 -10.31
N VAL A 381 5.19 -80.65 -11.09
CA VAL A 381 4.53 -81.31 -12.24
C VAL A 381 3.55 -80.31 -12.87
N MET A 382 3.74 -80.08 -14.18
CA MET A 382 2.89 -79.39 -15.17
C MET A 382 2.64 -77.88 -15.05
#